data_AF-A0AA95SGC4-F1
#
_entry.id   AF-A0AA95SGC4-F1
#
_cell.length_a   1.000
_cell.length_b   1.000
_cell.length_c   1.000
_cell.angle_alpha   90.00
_cell.angle_beta   90.00
_cell.angle_gamma   90.00
#
_symmetry.space_group_name_H-M   'P 1'
#
loop_
_entity.id
_entity.type
_entity.pdbx_description
1 polymer ?
#
loop_
_entity_poly.entity_id
_entity_poly.type
_entity_poly.pdbx_seq_one_letter_code
_entity_poly.pdbx_strand_id
1 'polypeptide(L)'
;MKVILINVVLSGDNAVVIAMASRNVPKKQQKKVIFLGTFGAIILRLLFAVAIGYLLDFPFVTLVGGLLLVYIAIKLLIGEEDDHHSKEGSSFIAAVKTIIIADAVMSLDNVLAIAGAVKGNLFGIIIGVIVSIPIVVFGSQLILKAMVKYPIISYAGAGILAWTAGEMIAGEPKFEHILPHGFHLLIPTTLTILVIGFGYILTKKNVNRA
;
A
#
# COMPACT_ATOMS: atom_id res chain seq x y z
N MET A 1 16.23 -2.34 -18.27
CA MET A 1 16.00 -3.66 -17.65
C MET A 1 15.95 -3.61 -16.11
N LYS A 2 16.90 -2.97 -15.41
CA LYS A 2 16.87 -2.82 -13.93
C LYS A 2 15.57 -2.21 -13.38
N VAL A 3 15.03 -1.18 -14.02
CA VAL A 3 13.77 -0.51 -13.61
C VAL A 3 12.55 -1.44 -13.66
N ILE A 4 12.48 -2.33 -14.65
CA ILE A 4 11.37 -3.28 -14.78
C ILE A 4 11.45 -4.35 -13.68
N LEU A 5 12.65 -4.87 -13.41
CA LEU A 5 12.86 -5.87 -12.36
C LEU A 5 12.55 -5.28 -10.97
N ILE A 6 13.01 -4.05 -10.70
CA ILE A 6 12.71 -3.32 -9.46
C ILE A 6 11.20 -3.12 -9.33
N ASN A 7 10.54 -2.58 -10.38
CA ASN A 7 9.09 -2.36 -10.36
C ASN A 7 8.29 -3.65 -10.16
N VAL A 8 8.74 -4.79 -10.68
CA VAL A 8 8.04 -6.08 -10.50
C VAL A 8 8.15 -6.57 -9.06
N VAL A 9 9.31 -6.42 -8.41
CA VAL A 9 9.45 -6.73 -6.97
C VAL A 9 8.64 -5.75 -6.12
N LEU A 10 8.70 -4.45 -6.44
CA LEU A 10 7.86 -3.36 -5.90
C LEU A 10 6.37 -3.43 -6.30
N SER A 11 5.97 -4.41 -7.12
CA SER A 11 4.57 -4.62 -7.48
C SER A 11 3.91 -5.65 -6.57
N GLY A 12 4.71 -6.41 -5.81
CA GLY A 12 4.22 -7.48 -4.95
C GLY A 12 3.44 -6.97 -3.74
N ASP A 13 4.02 -6.01 -3.01
CA ASP A 13 3.39 -5.27 -1.92
C ASP A 13 2.13 -4.52 -2.37
N ASN A 14 2.19 -3.79 -3.49
CA ASN A 14 1.04 -3.11 -4.09
C ASN A 14 -0.08 -4.10 -4.44
N ALA A 15 0.25 -5.26 -5.00
CA ALA A 15 -0.73 -6.32 -5.29
C ALA A 15 -1.36 -6.91 -4.02
N VAL A 16 -0.62 -6.99 -2.90
CA VAL A 16 -1.13 -7.42 -1.59
C VAL A 16 -2.13 -6.42 -1.05
N VAL A 17 -1.86 -5.11 -1.11
CA VAL A 17 -2.80 -4.07 -0.68
C VAL A 17 -4.08 -4.08 -1.51
N ILE A 18 -3.94 -4.20 -2.83
CA ILE A 18 -5.07 -4.33 -3.76
C ILE A 18 -5.93 -5.54 -3.41
N ALA A 19 -5.29 -6.68 -3.12
CA ALA A 19 -5.99 -7.89 -2.70
C ALA A 19 -6.72 -7.71 -1.36
N MET A 20 -6.08 -7.09 -0.36
CA MET A 20 -6.69 -6.84 0.94
C MET A 20 -7.89 -5.89 0.84
N ALA A 21 -7.75 -4.78 0.11
CA ALA A 21 -8.81 -3.79 -0.07
C ALA A 21 -10.01 -4.34 -0.84
N SER A 22 -9.78 -5.23 -1.82
CA SER A 22 -10.85 -5.85 -2.60
C SER A 22 -11.50 -7.05 -1.92
N ARG A 23 -10.92 -7.60 -0.83
CA ARG A 23 -11.39 -8.83 -0.18
C ARG A 23 -12.83 -8.74 0.32
N ASN A 24 -13.22 -7.59 0.87
CA ASN A 24 -14.54 -7.40 1.49
C ASN A 24 -15.62 -6.95 0.49
N VAL A 25 -15.26 -6.73 -0.77
CA VAL A 25 -16.19 -6.33 -1.83
C VAL A 25 -16.89 -7.57 -2.41
N PRO A 26 -18.17 -7.52 -2.83
CA PRO A 26 -18.85 -8.64 -3.48
C PRO A 26 -18.04 -9.22 -4.64
N LYS A 27 -17.94 -10.56 -4.72
CA LYS A 27 -17.10 -11.28 -5.72
C LYS A 27 -17.28 -10.81 -7.17
N LYS A 28 -18.51 -10.41 -7.54
CA LYS A 28 -18.84 -9.89 -8.88
C LYS A 28 -18.17 -8.54 -9.18
N GLN A 29 -17.88 -7.75 -8.15
CA GLN A 29 -17.32 -6.40 -8.25
C GLN A 29 -15.80 -6.35 -7.97
N GLN A 30 -15.23 -7.35 -7.31
CA GLN A 30 -13.79 -7.41 -6.96
C GLN A 30 -12.87 -7.11 -8.15
N LYS A 31 -13.11 -7.75 -9.31
CA LYS A 31 -12.31 -7.50 -10.53
C LYS A 31 -12.40 -6.04 -10.99
N LYS A 32 -13.57 -5.42 -10.87
CA LYS A 32 -13.78 -4.01 -11.24
C LYS A 32 -13.07 -3.09 -10.26
N VAL A 33 -13.12 -3.37 -8.95
CA VAL A 33 -12.38 -2.62 -7.92
C VAL A 33 -10.87 -2.70 -8.17
N ILE A 34 -10.35 -3.91 -8.40
CA ILE A 34 -8.93 -4.13 -8.70
C ILE A 34 -8.55 -3.31 -9.94
N PHE A 35 -9.32 -3.42 -11.02
CA PHE A 35 -9.01 -2.73 -12.28
C PHE A 35 -9.07 -1.20 -12.14
N LEU A 36 -10.17 -0.66 -11.62
CA LEU A 36 -10.34 0.80 -11.47
C LEU A 36 -9.39 1.38 -10.42
N GLY A 37 -9.17 0.68 -9.31
CA GLY A 37 -8.22 1.06 -8.27
C GLY A 37 -6.80 1.11 -8.82
N THR A 38 -6.36 0.06 -9.51
CA THR A 38 -5.03 0.02 -10.15
C THR A 38 -4.87 1.11 -11.21
N PHE A 39 -5.89 1.31 -12.05
CA PHE A 39 -5.86 2.35 -13.07
C PHE A 39 -5.75 3.75 -12.48
N GLY A 40 -6.57 4.07 -11.47
CA GLY A 40 -6.54 5.36 -10.77
C GLY A 40 -5.22 5.58 -10.02
N ALA A 41 -4.72 4.55 -9.34
CA ALA A 41 -3.44 4.56 -8.65
C ALA A 41 -2.29 4.91 -9.60
N ILE A 42 -2.24 4.27 -10.77
CA ILE A 42 -1.22 4.51 -11.78
C ILE A 42 -1.26 5.94 -12.32
N ILE A 43 -2.45 6.47 -12.62
CA ILE A 43 -2.57 7.86 -13.08
C ILE A 43 -1.98 8.80 -12.03
N LEU A 44 -2.35 8.61 -10.76
CA LEU A 44 -1.83 9.42 -9.68
C LEU A 44 -0.32 9.27 -9.50
N ARG A 45 0.20 8.05 -9.63
CA ARG A 45 1.64 7.74 -9.60
C ARG A 45 2.40 8.46 -10.72
N LEU A 46 1.86 8.50 -11.93
CA LEU A 46 2.47 9.24 -13.05
C LEU A 46 2.43 10.74 -12.81
N LEU A 47 1.34 11.26 -12.23
CA LEU A 47 1.25 12.67 -11.82
C LEU A 47 2.31 13.01 -10.77
N PHE A 48 2.49 12.17 -9.75
CA PHE A 48 3.55 12.35 -8.75
C PHE A 48 4.95 12.25 -9.37
N ALA A 49 5.16 11.37 -10.34
CA ALA A 49 6.43 11.28 -11.07
C ALA A 49 6.82 12.59 -11.78
N VAL A 50 5.83 13.31 -12.31
CA VAL A 50 6.05 14.64 -12.91
C VAL A 50 6.17 15.73 -11.84
N ALA A 51 5.41 15.64 -10.77
CA ALA A 51 5.35 16.64 -9.70
C ALA A 51 6.44 16.49 -8.61
N ILE A 52 7.30 15.48 -8.68
CA ILE A 52 8.24 15.11 -7.62
C ILE A 52 9.19 16.26 -7.23
N GLY A 53 9.58 17.09 -8.21
CA GLY A 53 10.43 18.24 -8.00
C GLY A 53 9.84 19.28 -7.06
N TYR A 54 8.51 19.36 -6.95
CA TYR A 54 7.80 20.23 -6.01
C TYR A 54 7.49 19.53 -4.68
N LEU A 55 7.46 18.20 -4.68
CA LEU A 55 7.11 17.40 -3.51
C LEU A 55 8.28 17.27 -2.52
N LEU A 56 9.51 17.28 -3.04
CA LEU A 56 10.76 17.29 -2.26
C LEU A 56 10.88 18.50 -1.32
N ASP A 57 10.22 19.61 -1.65
CA ASP A 57 10.28 20.84 -0.86
C ASP A 57 9.36 20.80 0.38
N PHE A 58 8.46 19.82 0.47
CA PHE A 58 7.54 19.69 1.60
C PHE A 58 8.10 18.75 2.68
N PRO A 59 8.54 19.27 3.85
CA PRO A 59 9.02 18.43 4.94
C PRO A 59 7.87 17.59 5.52
N PHE A 60 8.17 16.42 6.08
CA PHE A 60 7.22 15.51 6.72
C PHE A 60 6.21 14.82 5.81
N VAL A 61 6.31 14.96 4.48
CA VAL A 61 5.45 14.22 3.53
C VAL A 61 5.59 12.71 3.74
N THR A 62 6.83 12.23 3.93
CA THR A 62 7.14 10.82 4.18
C THR A 62 6.63 10.34 5.53
N LEU A 63 6.77 11.15 6.59
CA LEU A 63 6.18 10.88 7.91
C LEU A 63 4.65 10.74 7.86
N VAL A 64 3.95 11.71 7.24
CA VAL A 64 2.49 11.68 7.12
C VAL A 64 2.04 10.48 6.30
N GLY A 65 2.77 10.19 5.22
CA GLY A 65 2.57 8.97 4.42
C GLY A 65 2.66 7.72 5.28
N GLY A 66 3.77 7.54 6.01
CA GLY A 66 3.95 6.39 6.88
C GLY A 66 2.81 6.23 7.89
N LEU A 67 2.39 7.30 8.56
CA LEU A 67 1.24 7.27 9.48
C LEU A 67 -0.06 6.85 8.79
N LEU A 68 -0.31 7.33 7.56
CA LEU A 68 -1.47 6.93 6.77
C LEU A 68 -1.42 5.45 6.40
N LEU A 69 -0.24 4.90 6.08
CA LEU A 69 -0.08 3.48 5.80
C LEU A 69 -0.32 2.61 7.03
N VAL A 70 0.10 3.04 8.23
CA VAL A 70 -0.25 2.35 9.48
C VAL A 70 -1.77 2.25 9.62
N TYR A 71 -2.47 3.37 9.42
CA TYR A 71 -3.93 3.41 9.47
C TYR A 71 -4.55 2.44 8.44
N ILE A 72 -4.06 2.44 7.20
CA ILE A 72 -4.54 1.54 6.14
C ILE A 72 -4.26 0.07 6.48
N ALA A 73 -3.08 -0.25 7.02
CA ALA A 73 -2.71 -1.60 7.42
C ALA A 73 -3.66 -2.15 8.48
N ILE A 74 -3.93 -1.36 9.52
CA ILE A 74 -4.87 -1.72 10.59
C ILE A 74 -6.29 -1.84 10.03
N LYS A 75 -6.74 -0.86 9.24
CA LYS A 75 -8.09 -0.84 8.64
C LYS A 75 -8.33 -2.07 7.75
N LEU A 76 -7.37 -2.41 6.89
CA LEU A 76 -7.47 -3.56 5.99
C LEU A 76 -7.40 -4.91 6.72
N LEU A 77 -6.66 -4.98 7.82
CA LEU A 77 -6.53 -6.19 8.62
C LEU A 77 -7.82 -6.52 9.39
N ILE A 78 -8.40 -5.51 10.05
CA ILE A 78 -9.62 -5.66 10.86
C ILE A 78 -10.86 -5.82 9.97
N GLY A 79 -10.82 -5.23 8.76
CA GLY A 79 -11.99 -5.10 7.90
C GLY A 79 -12.83 -3.88 8.28
N GLU A 80 -13.58 -3.34 7.33
CA GLU A 80 -14.60 -2.34 7.63
C GLU A 80 -15.68 -3.00 8.50
N GLU A 81 -15.98 -2.42 9.67
CA GLU A 81 -17.16 -2.82 10.43
C GLU A 81 -18.37 -2.55 9.55
N ASP A 82 -19.06 -3.62 9.17
CA ASP A 82 -20.35 -3.54 8.50
C ASP A 82 -21.32 -2.86 9.46
N ASP A 83 -21.46 -1.53 9.35
CA ASP A 83 -22.79 -0.97 9.52
C ASP A 83 -23.66 -1.75 8.54
N HIS A 84 -24.56 -2.60 9.07
CA HIS A 84 -25.46 -3.50 8.34
C HIS A 84 -26.41 -2.80 7.33
N HIS A 85 -26.13 -1.53 7.00
CA HIS A 85 -26.80 -0.69 6.01
C HIS A 85 -25.87 -0.16 4.90
N SER A 86 -24.61 -0.59 4.81
CA SER A 86 -23.71 -0.16 3.75
C SER A 86 -24.14 -0.75 2.40
N LYS A 87 -24.70 0.10 1.52
CA LYS A 87 -25.08 -0.27 0.15
C LYS A 87 -23.84 -0.81 -0.58
N GLU A 88 -23.98 -1.82 -1.45
CA GLU A 88 -22.86 -2.41 -2.22
C GLU A 88 -21.94 -1.36 -2.89
N GLY A 89 -22.48 -0.22 -3.33
CA GLY A 89 -21.70 0.87 -3.92
C GLY A 89 -20.78 1.63 -2.95
N SER A 90 -21.07 1.64 -1.64
CA SER A 90 -20.24 2.31 -0.63
C SER A 90 -18.93 1.55 -0.39
N SER A 91 -19.01 0.23 -0.20
CA SER A 91 -17.82 -0.65 -0.09
C SER A 91 -16.98 -0.64 -1.37
N PHE A 92 -17.62 -0.59 -2.54
CA PHE A 92 -16.91 -0.46 -3.83
C PHE A 92 -16.03 0.79 -3.88
N ILE A 93 -16.62 1.97 -3.63
CA ILE A 93 -15.91 3.25 -3.69
C ILE A 93 -14.85 3.31 -2.59
N ALA A 94 -15.15 2.82 -1.39
CA ALA A 94 -14.21 2.77 -0.28
C ALA A 94 -12.97 1.92 -0.61
N ALA A 95 -13.17 0.75 -1.22
CA ALA A 95 -12.07 -0.11 -1.64
C ALA A 95 -11.22 0.54 -2.74
N VAL A 96 -11.84 1.12 -3.77
CA VAL A 96 -11.12 1.86 -4.83
C VAL A 96 -10.30 3.01 -4.25
N LYS A 97 -10.90 3.81 -3.35
CA LYS A 97 -10.19 4.90 -2.66
C LYS A 97 -9.03 4.39 -1.83
N THR A 98 -9.22 3.29 -1.10
CA THR A 98 -8.16 2.71 -0.27
C THR A 98 -6.98 2.25 -1.12
N ILE A 99 -7.23 1.62 -2.27
CA ILE A 99 -6.18 1.24 -3.22
C ILE A 99 -5.42 2.47 -3.72
N ILE A 100 -6.13 3.50 -4.18
CA ILE A 100 -5.50 4.72 -4.74
C ILE A 100 -4.68 5.44 -3.68
N ILE A 101 -5.21 5.60 -2.48
CA ILE A 101 -4.53 6.31 -1.39
C ILE A 101 -3.30 5.52 -0.91
N ALA A 102 -3.43 4.20 -0.76
CA ALA A 102 -2.31 3.37 -0.35
C ALA A 102 -1.18 3.38 -1.39
N ASP A 103 -1.52 3.24 -2.68
CA ASP A 103 -0.55 3.34 -3.77
C ASP A 103 0.05 4.75 -3.87
N ALA A 104 -0.75 5.79 -3.67
CA ALA A 104 -0.27 7.17 -3.63
C ALA A 104 0.83 7.31 -2.59
N VAL A 105 0.61 6.84 -1.37
CA VAL A 105 1.59 6.95 -0.30
C VAL A 105 2.82 6.08 -0.56
N MET A 106 2.65 4.82 -0.95
CA MET A 106 3.74 3.91 -1.34
C MET A 106 4.39 4.29 -2.67
N SER A 107 3.88 5.27 -3.40
CA SER A 107 4.54 5.77 -4.60
C SER A 107 5.33 7.04 -4.33
N LEU A 108 5.13 7.70 -3.19
CA LEU A 108 5.93 8.85 -2.78
C LEU A 108 7.41 8.46 -2.66
N ASP A 109 7.72 7.38 -1.94
CA ASP A 109 9.09 6.85 -1.79
C ASP A 109 9.64 6.25 -3.10
N ASN A 110 8.80 5.50 -3.83
CA ASN A 110 9.19 4.83 -5.07
C ASN A 110 9.49 5.85 -6.19
N VAL A 111 8.72 6.93 -6.28
CA VAL A 111 8.97 8.00 -7.24
C VAL A 111 10.23 8.79 -6.86
N LEU A 112 10.47 9.07 -5.57
CA LEU A 112 11.72 9.70 -5.11
C LEU A 112 12.95 8.87 -5.51
N ALA A 113 12.91 7.55 -5.31
CA ALA A 113 13.98 6.63 -5.70
C ALA A 113 14.20 6.59 -7.22
N ILE A 114 13.12 6.56 -8.00
CA ILE A 114 13.19 6.54 -9.47
C ILE A 114 13.67 7.89 -10.03
N ALA A 115 13.26 9.02 -9.44
CA ALA A 115 13.71 10.35 -9.84
C ALA A 115 15.23 10.49 -9.72
N GLY A 116 15.82 9.96 -8.64
CA GLY A 116 17.28 9.88 -8.49
C GLY A 116 17.97 8.94 -9.48
N ALA A 117 17.30 7.84 -9.86
CA ALA A 117 17.88 6.80 -10.72
C ALA A 117 17.78 7.07 -12.23
N VAL A 118 16.75 7.80 -12.69
CA VAL A 118 16.37 7.83 -14.12
C VAL A 118 16.84 9.08 -14.86
N LYS A 119 17.54 10.03 -14.21
CA LYS A 119 18.11 11.25 -14.84
C LYS A 119 17.15 11.94 -15.84
N GLY A 120 15.84 11.96 -15.56
CA GLY A 120 14.84 12.62 -16.39
C GLY A 120 14.26 11.83 -17.58
N ASN A 121 14.58 10.55 -17.77
CA ASN A 121 13.93 9.73 -18.82
C ASN A 121 12.54 9.22 -18.40
N LEU A 122 11.55 10.12 -18.45
CA LEU A 122 10.14 9.85 -18.11
C LEU A 122 9.53 8.72 -18.97
N PHE A 123 10.01 8.55 -20.21
CA PHE A 123 9.52 7.53 -21.14
C PHE A 123 9.78 6.10 -20.62
N GLY A 124 10.94 5.87 -19.99
CA GLY A 124 11.25 4.58 -19.37
C GLY A 124 10.34 4.22 -18.18
N ILE A 125 9.90 5.24 -17.42
CA ILE A 125 8.96 5.06 -16.29
C ILE A 125 7.59 4.65 -16.82
N ILE A 126 7.07 5.35 -17.84
CA ILE A 126 5.76 5.08 -18.43
C ILE A 126 5.68 3.65 -18.98
N ILE A 127 6.70 3.20 -19.73
CA ILE A 127 6.73 1.83 -20.26
C ILE A 127 6.77 0.81 -19.13
N GLY A 128 7.59 1.03 -18.10
CA GLY A 128 7.68 0.14 -16.94
C GLY A 128 6.33 0.00 -16.23
N VAL A 129 5.60 1.11 -16.09
CA VAL A 129 4.26 1.13 -15.49
C VAL A 129 3.26 0.38 -16.36
N ILE A 130 3.21 0.63 -17.66
CA ILE A 130 2.27 -0.04 -18.59
C ILE A 130 2.46 -1.57 -18.56
N VAL A 131 3.71 -2.04 -18.56
CA VAL A 131 4.01 -3.48 -18.50
C VAL A 131 3.64 -4.09 -17.15
N SER A 132 3.72 -3.32 -16.05
CA SER A 132 3.36 -3.79 -14.71
C SER A 132 1.86 -3.96 -14.48
N ILE A 133 0.99 -3.25 -15.23
CA ILE A 133 -0.47 -3.24 -14.98
C ILE A 133 -1.07 -4.64 -15.06
N PRO A 134 -0.86 -5.43 -16.14
CA PRO A 134 -1.44 -6.76 -16.22
C PRO A 134 -0.90 -7.64 -15.09
N ILE A 135 0.39 -7.54 -14.78
CA ILE A 135 1.05 -8.32 -13.74
C ILE A 135 0.40 -8.06 -12.37
N VAL A 136 0.19 -6.79 -12.00
CA VAL A 136 -0.45 -6.40 -10.74
C VAL A 136 -1.91 -6.83 -10.70
N VAL A 137 -2.67 -6.61 -11.79
CA VAL A 137 -4.10 -6.98 -11.86
C VAL A 137 -4.29 -8.50 -11.77
N PHE A 138 -3.45 -9.29 -12.43
CA PHE A 138 -3.51 -10.75 -12.32
C PHE A 138 -2.95 -11.25 -10.99
N GLY A 139 -1.83 -10.70 -10.54
CA GLY A 139 -1.17 -11.06 -9.28
C GLY A 139 -2.07 -10.80 -8.07
N SER A 140 -2.71 -9.64 -8.00
CA SER A 140 -3.66 -9.30 -6.93
C SER A 140 -4.87 -10.23 -6.90
N GLN A 141 -5.36 -10.71 -8.05
CA GLN A 141 -6.43 -11.71 -8.08
C GLN A 141 -5.98 -13.07 -7.52
N LEU A 142 -4.72 -13.47 -7.77
CA LEU A 142 -4.15 -14.70 -7.20
C LEU A 142 -3.96 -14.56 -5.69
N ILE A 143 -3.41 -13.43 -5.23
CA ILE A 143 -3.24 -13.14 -3.81
C ILE A 143 -4.60 -13.09 -3.10
N LEU A 144 -5.60 -12.44 -3.70
CA LEU A 144 -6.96 -12.38 -3.17
C LEU A 144 -7.56 -13.79 -2.99
N LYS A 145 -7.44 -14.66 -4.01
CA LYS A 145 -7.87 -16.06 -3.90
C LYS A 145 -7.11 -16.80 -2.79
N ALA A 146 -5.81 -16.56 -2.66
CA ALA A 146 -4.99 -17.14 -1.62
C ALA A 146 -5.41 -16.65 -0.22
N MET A 147 -5.73 -15.37 -0.05
CA MET A 147 -6.21 -14.80 1.22
C MET A 147 -7.53 -15.41 1.67
N VAL A 148 -8.45 -15.68 0.74
CA VAL A 148 -9.71 -16.37 1.05
C VAL A 148 -9.45 -17.79 1.57
N LYS A 149 -8.43 -18.48 1.03
CA LYS A 149 -8.06 -19.83 1.45
C LYS A 149 -7.21 -19.85 2.73
N TYR A 150 -6.34 -18.86 2.90
CA TYR A 150 -5.35 -18.77 3.97
C TYR A 150 -5.40 -17.38 4.62
N PRO A 151 -6.18 -17.21 5.70
CA PRO A 151 -6.33 -15.92 6.40
C PRO A 151 -5.01 -15.32 6.89
N ILE A 152 -3.99 -16.15 7.14
CA ILE A 152 -2.65 -15.71 7.54
C ILE A 152 -2.00 -14.75 6.54
N ILE A 153 -2.37 -14.84 5.25
CA ILE A 153 -1.83 -13.97 4.20
C ILE A 153 -2.24 -12.51 4.43
N SER A 154 -3.39 -12.25 5.06
CA SER A 154 -3.81 -10.89 5.38
C SER A 154 -2.99 -10.28 6.52
N TYR A 155 -2.57 -11.09 7.51
CA TYR A 155 -1.63 -10.65 8.54
C TYR A 155 -0.25 -10.39 7.96
N ALA A 156 0.22 -11.25 7.05
CA ALA A 156 1.48 -11.03 6.34
C ALA A 156 1.42 -9.73 5.51
N GLY A 157 0.32 -9.48 4.81
CA GLY A 157 0.14 -8.26 4.02
C GLY A 157 0.06 -6.99 4.86
N ALA A 158 -0.65 -7.01 5.97
CA ALA A 158 -0.65 -5.91 6.93
C ALA A 158 0.74 -5.71 7.56
N GLY A 159 1.49 -6.78 7.77
CA GLY A 159 2.88 -6.73 8.24
C GLY A 159 3.83 -6.05 7.25
N ILE A 160 3.69 -6.34 5.95
CA ILE A 160 4.43 -5.66 4.88
C ILE A 160 4.10 -4.17 4.88
N LEU A 161 2.81 -3.81 4.91
CA LEU A 161 2.39 -2.41 4.97
C LEU A 161 2.93 -1.67 6.19
N ALA A 162 2.87 -2.31 7.36
CA ALA A 162 3.38 -1.74 8.61
C ALA A 162 4.91 -1.58 8.58
N TRP A 163 5.61 -2.51 7.94
CA TRP A 163 7.05 -2.42 7.75
C TRP A 163 7.40 -1.23 6.87
N THR A 164 6.77 -1.12 5.69
CA THR A 164 6.96 0.02 4.77
C THR A 164 6.62 1.34 5.46
N ALA A 165 5.53 1.40 6.22
CA ALA A 165 5.16 2.57 7.00
C ALA A 165 6.26 2.96 8.00
N GLY A 166 6.84 1.99 8.71
CA GLY A 166 7.92 2.22 9.64
C GLY A 166 9.22 2.66 8.97
N GLU A 167 9.54 2.13 7.79
CA GLU A 167 10.68 2.58 6.99
C GLU A 167 10.51 4.03 6.54
N MET A 168 9.31 4.42 6.10
CA MET A 168 9.00 5.80 5.73
C MET A 168 9.08 6.75 6.92
N ILE A 169 8.63 6.33 8.10
CA ILE A 169 8.71 7.14 9.33
C ILE A 169 10.16 7.29 9.78
N ALA A 170 10.94 6.20 9.78
CA ALA A 170 12.33 6.20 10.22
C ALA A 170 13.26 6.90 9.22
N GLY A 171 12.92 6.88 7.93
CA GLY A 171 13.65 7.53 6.84
C GLY A 171 13.30 8.99 6.62
N GLU A 172 12.49 9.62 7.49
CA GLU A 172 12.23 11.06 7.39
C GLU A 172 13.55 11.84 7.57
N PRO A 173 13.94 12.72 6.63
CA PRO A 173 15.24 13.40 6.63
C PRO A 173 15.56 14.19 7.91
N LYS A 174 14.51 14.67 8.61
CA LYS A 174 14.68 15.36 9.90
C LYS A 174 15.02 14.44 11.06
N PHE A 175 14.70 13.16 10.96
CA PHE A 175 15.04 12.16 11.97
C PHE A 175 16.41 11.52 11.72
N GLU A 176 16.96 11.58 10.51
CA GLU A 176 18.30 11.03 10.21
C GLU A 176 19.42 11.64 11.06
N HIS A 177 19.31 12.91 11.48
CA HIS A 177 20.30 13.54 12.36
C HIS A 177 20.12 13.22 13.86
N ILE A 178 18.96 12.68 14.25
CA ILE A 178 18.57 12.47 15.65
C ILE A 178 18.58 10.96 15.99
N LEU A 179 18.32 10.10 15.01
CA LEU A 179 18.22 8.66 15.19
C LEU A 179 19.58 7.97 14.97
N PRO A 180 20.09 7.22 15.98
CA PRO A 180 21.23 6.33 15.79
C PRO A 180 20.89 5.24 14.75
N HIS A 181 21.90 4.70 14.05
CA HIS A 181 21.73 3.71 12.98
C HIS A 181 20.86 2.49 13.36
N GLY A 182 20.85 2.09 14.65
CA GLY A 182 20.02 0.98 15.14
C GLY A 182 18.51 1.27 15.17
N PHE A 183 18.09 2.53 15.20
CA PHE A 183 16.67 2.89 15.24
C PHE A 183 15.95 2.75 13.90
N HIS A 184 16.68 2.78 12.77
CA HIS A 184 16.11 2.54 11.45
C HIS A 184 15.50 1.15 11.29
N LEU A 185 15.96 0.17 12.07
CA LEU A 185 15.45 -1.20 12.06
C LEU A 185 14.48 -1.46 13.22
N LEU A 186 14.68 -0.79 14.37
CA LEU A 186 13.80 -0.90 15.53
C LEU A 186 12.41 -0.32 15.26
N ILE A 187 12.30 0.83 14.58
CA ILE A 187 11.01 1.49 14.32
C ILE A 187 10.12 0.61 13.42
N PRO A 188 10.54 0.15 12.22
CA PRO A 188 9.74 -0.75 11.40
C PRO A 188 9.36 -2.04 12.13
N THR A 189 10.32 -2.68 12.80
CA THR A 189 10.06 -3.94 13.51
C THR A 189 9.02 -3.78 14.61
N THR A 190 9.17 -2.74 15.44
CA THR A 190 8.24 -2.45 16.55
C THR A 190 6.86 -2.13 16.00
N LEU A 191 6.79 -1.31 14.96
CA LEU A 191 5.54 -0.90 14.36
C LEU A 191 4.80 -2.07 13.71
N THR A 192 5.51 -2.95 13.00
CA THR A 192 4.96 -4.19 12.45
C THR A 192 4.41 -5.11 13.54
N ILE A 193 5.16 -5.33 14.63
CA ILE A 193 4.70 -6.14 15.76
C ILE A 193 3.43 -5.54 16.37
N LEU A 194 3.39 -4.22 16.57
CA LEU A 194 2.23 -3.52 17.11
C LEU A 194 1.01 -3.63 16.19
N VAL A 195 1.15 -3.39 14.89
CA VAL A 195 0.04 -3.48 13.93
C VAL A 195 -0.52 -4.90 13.86
N ILE A 196 0.35 -5.92 13.77
CA ILE A 196 -0.09 -7.33 13.73
C ILE A 196 -0.74 -7.72 15.06
N GLY A 197 -0.12 -7.36 16.20
CA GLY A 197 -0.64 -7.67 17.53
C GLY A 197 -1.98 -7.00 17.81
N PHE A 198 -2.10 -5.72 17.50
CA PHE A 198 -3.32 -4.95 17.67
C PHE A 198 -4.43 -5.45 16.75
N GLY A 199 -4.11 -5.75 15.49
CA GLY A 199 -5.02 -6.38 14.54
C GLY A 199 -5.51 -7.74 15.03
N TYR A 200 -4.63 -8.61 15.53
CA TYR A 200 -5.01 -9.91 16.08
C TYR A 200 -5.98 -9.79 17.27
N ILE A 201 -5.72 -8.85 18.20
CA ILE A 201 -6.59 -8.60 19.36
C ILE A 201 -7.97 -8.11 18.92
N LEU A 202 -8.03 -7.17 17.96
CA LEU A 202 -9.28 -6.59 17.50
C LEU A 202 -10.11 -7.56 16.65
N THR A 203 -9.48 -8.31 15.74
CA THR A 203 -10.17 -9.36 14.98
C THR A 203 -10.75 -10.42 15.92
N LYS A 204 -10.02 -10.82 16.98
CA LYS A 204 -10.52 -11.78 17.98
C LYS A 204 -11.71 -11.23 18.78
N LYS A 205 -11.72 -9.94 19.12
CA LYS A 205 -12.85 -9.29 19.80
C LYS A 205 -14.10 -9.22 18.92
N ASN A 206 -13.94 -8.99 17.61
CA ASN A 206 -15.08 -8.93 16.68
C ASN A 206 -15.70 -10.31 16.45
N VAL A 207 -14.88 -11.38 16.38
CA VAL A 207 -15.38 -12.77 16.31
C VAL A 207 -16.14 -13.19 17.57
N ASN A 208 -15.75 -12.70 18.75
CA ASN A 208 -16.46 -13.01 20.02
C ASN A 208 -17.73 -12.18 20.25
N ARG A 209 -18.02 -11.17 19.40
CA ARG A 209 -19.23 -10.33 19.47
C ARG A 209 -20.29 -10.69 18.43
N ALA A 210 -19.94 -11.48 17.43
CA ALA A 210 -20.85 -12.00 16.39
C ALA A 210 -21.44 -13.35 16.81
#